data_AF-A0A7D6A7Y5-F1
#
_entry.id   AF-A0A7D6A7Y5-F1
#
_cell.length_a   1.000
_cell.length_b   1.000
_cell.length_c   1.000
_cell.angle_alpha   90.00
_cell.angle_beta   90.00
_cell.angle_gamma   90.00
#
_symmetry.space_group_name_H-M   'P 1'
#
loop_
_entity.id
_entity.type
_entity.pdbx_description
1 polymer ?
#
loop_
_entity_poly.entity_id
_entity_poly.type
_entity_poly.pdbx_seq_one_letter_code
_entity_poly.pdbx_strand_id
1 'polypeptide(L)'
;MKRIFIVAVLLSIGFSVNAKTYTKEQITSMVNAGNYPEQGESQSKSSYTSFADCKNTANYTLSAVSDDYPVRVLVDAPLAYLVKVWTNDGIVMVTCSEPDKKMVITQAKYK
;
A
#
# COMPACT_ATOMS: atom_id res chain seq x y z
N MET A 1 49.90 20.19 -23.07
CA MET A 1 49.00 20.06 -21.90
C MET A 1 47.67 19.49 -22.37
N LYS A 2 47.39 18.20 -22.09
CA LYS A 2 46.13 17.51 -22.44
C LYS A 2 46.11 16.13 -21.75
N ARG A 3 44.92 15.69 -21.26
CA ARG A 3 44.65 14.38 -20.59
C ARG A 3 45.37 14.26 -19.22
N ILE A 4 44.85 13.68 -18.16
CA ILE A 4 43.61 12.94 -17.85
C ILE A 4 43.14 13.48 -16.46
N PHE A 5 41.96 13.27 -15.86
CA PHE A 5 40.93 12.22 -15.91
C PHE A 5 39.51 12.82 -15.76
N ILE A 6 38.49 11.96 -15.61
CA ILE A 6 37.12 12.28 -15.18
C ILE A 6 36.76 11.23 -14.10
N VAL A 7 36.88 11.55 -12.80
CA VAL A 7 36.38 10.68 -11.71
C VAL A 7 36.03 11.53 -10.49
N ALA A 8 34.76 11.52 -10.08
CA ALA A 8 34.22 11.80 -8.72
C ALA A 8 32.70 12.12 -8.70
N VAL A 9 31.97 11.86 -9.79
CA VAL A 9 30.49 11.74 -9.71
C VAL A 9 30.17 10.37 -9.13
N LEU A 10 29.82 10.34 -7.83
CA LEU A 10 29.07 9.29 -7.09
C LEU A 10 29.33 9.41 -5.58
N LEU A 11 29.05 10.59 -5.00
CA LEU A 11 28.78 10.66 -3.56
C LEU A 11 27.37 10.11 -3.34
N SER A 12 27.32 8.85 -2.96
CA SER A 12 26.12 8.06 -2.69
C SER A 12 25.20 8.73 -1.67
N ILE A 13 24.02 9.18 -2.10
CA ILE A 13 22.95 9.58 -1.20
C ILE A 13 22.32 8.30 -0.62
N GLY A 14 22.81 7.87 0.53
CA GLY A 14 22.18 6.81 1.31
C GLY A 14 20.89 7.32 1.94
N PHE A 15 19.75 7.08 1.29
CA PHE A 15 18.43 7.34 1.84
C PHE A 15 18.07 6.31 2.92
N SER A 16 18.64 6.46 4.11
CA SER A 16 18.25 5.71 5.32
C SER A 16 16.92 6.24 5.88
N VAL A 17 15.83 6.11 5.12
CA VAL A 17 14.48 6.33 5.63
C VAL A 17 14.12 5.11 6.49
N ASN A 18 14.30 5.24 7.80
CA ASN A 18 13.73 4.29 8.76
C ASN A 18 12.20 4.38 8.68
N ALA A 19 11.58 3.42 7.99
CA ALA A 19 10.14 3.33 7.92
C ALA A 19 9.56 3.18 9.33
N LYS A 20 8.61 4.05 9.67
CA LYS A 20 7.99 4.05 11.00
C LYS A 20 7.13 2.80 11.18
N THR A 21 7.12 2.26 12.38
CA THR A 21 6.26 1.14 12.76
C THR A 21 5.41 1.49 13.98
N TYR A 22 4.27 0.82 14.10
CA TYR A 22 3.29 1.01 15.17
C TYR A 22 2.80 -0.36 15.66
N THR A 23 2.31 -0.44 16.90
CA THR A 23 1.64 -1.65 17.40
C THR A 23 0.23 -1.82 16.81
N LYS A 24 -0.34 -3.02 16.91
CA LYS A 24 -1.73 -3.32 16.48
C LYS A 24 -2.73 -2.36 17.15
N GLU A 25 -2.55 -2.09 18.43
CA GLU A 25 -3.40 -1.24 19.25
C GLU A 25 -3.29 0.23 18.82
N GLN A 26 -2.06 0.71 18.55
CA GLN A 26 -1.81 2.05 18.03
C GLN A 26 -2.47 2.27 16.67
N ILE A 27 -2.28 1.34 15.73
CA ILE A 27 -2.93 1.39 14.40
C ILE A 27 -4.45 1.40 14.55
N THR A 28 -5.00 0.51 15.36
CA THR A 28 -6.44 0.40 15.59
C THR A 28 -7.03 1.68 16.17
N SER A 29 -6.37 2.25 17.19
CA SER A 29 -6.77 3.53 17.79
C SER A 29 -6.73 4.68 16.79
N MET A 30 -5.64 4.81 16.02
CA MET A 30 -5.47 5.84 14.99
C MET A 30 -6.53 5.75 13.88
N VAL A 31 -6.74 4.57 13.32
CA VAL A 31 -7.73 4.33 12.25
C VAL A 31 -9.16 4.60 12.75
N ASN A 32 -9.49 4.18 13.98
CA ASN A 32 -10.80 4.43 14.58
C ASN A 32 -11.05 5.91 14.91
N ALA A 33 -10.01 6.65 15.29
CA ALA A 33 -10.07 8.10 15.47
C ALA A 33 -10.05 8.90 14.15
N GLY A 34 -9.85 8.24 12.99
CA GLY A 34 -9.68 8.91 11.69
C GLY A 34 -8.30 9.55 11.48
N ASN A 35 -7.39 9.42 12.45
CA ASN A 35 -6.04 9.98 12.45
C ASN A 35 -5.06 9.02 11.76
N TYR A 36 -5.23 8.82 10.45
CA TYR A 36 -4.42 7.84 9.70
C TYR A 36 -2.92 8.20 9.72
N PRO A 37 -2.02 7.21 9.87
CA PRO A 37 -0.58 7.48 9.78
C PRO A 37 -0.16 8.01 8.40
N GLU A 38 0.85 8.90 8.41
CA GLU A 38 1.49 9.39 7.20
C GLU A 38 2.14 8.25 6.41
N GLN A 39 1.94 8.28 5.08
CA GLN A 39 2.41 7.23 4.17
C GLN A 39 3.61 7.70 3.35
N GLY A 40 4.52 6.76 3.09
CA GLY A 40 5.70 6.86 2.25
C GLY A 40 5.36 6.99 0.77
N GLU A 41 6.36 6.74 -0.07
CA GLU A 41 6.09 6.47 -1.48
C GLU A 41 5.29 5.16 -1.61
N SER A 42 4.32 5.15 -2.52
CA SER A 42 3.50 3.97 -2.78
C SER A 42 4.02 3.19 -3.98
N GLN A 43 4.07 1.86 -3.88
CA GLN A 43 4.33 0.96 -5.00
C GLN A 43 3.04 0.21 -5.35
N SER A 44 2.80 0.01 -6.65
CA SER A 44 1.61 -0.70 -7.13
C SER A 44 1.99 -1.83 -8.07
N LYS A 45 1.30 -2.96 -7.95
CA LYS A 45 1.32 -4.08 -8.91
C LYS A 45 -0.09 -4.30 -9.43
N SER A 46 -0.23 -4.60 -10.71
CA SER A 46 -1.53 -4.87 -11.34
C SER A 46 -1.56 -6.23 -12.04
N SER A 47 -2.74 -6.80 -12.11
CA SER A 47 -3.03 -8.04 -12.84
C SER A 47 -4.41 -7.95 -13.49
N TYR A 48 -4.58 -8.64 -14.61
CA TYR A 48 -5.90 -8.80 -15.24
C TYR A 48 -6.69 -9.88 -14.52
N THR A 49 -7.97 -9.60 -14.24
CA THR A 49 -8.90 -10.52 -13.58
C THR A 49 -10.35 -10.03 -13.76
N SER A 50 -11.34 -10.89 -13.54
CA SER A 50 -12.74 -10.41 -13.51
C SER A 50 -13.00 -9.59 -12.24
N PHE A 51 -13.97 -8.68 -12.28
CA PHE A 51 -14.34 -7.90 -11.09
C PHE A 51 -14.87 -8.78 -9.96
N ALA A 52 -15.61 -9.85 -10.28
CA ALA A 52 -16.09 -10.81 -9.30
C ALA A 52 -14.92 -11.53 -8.61
N ASP A 53 -13.97 -12.05 -9.39
CA ASP A 53 -12.78 -12.74 -8.85
C ASP A 53 -11.89 -11.76 -8.06
N CYS A 54 -11.78 -10.51 -8.50
CA CYS A 54 -11.07 -9.47 -7.77
C CYS A 54 -11.74 -9.17 -6.41
N LYS A 55 -13.06 -8.96 -6.37
CA LYS A 55 -13.80 -8.75 -5.11
C LYS A 55 -13.65 -9.96 -4.18
N ASN A 56 -13.78 -11.19 -4.71
CA ASN A 56 -13.62 -12.43 -3.94
C ASN A 56 -12.20 -12.56 -3.37
N THR A 57 -11.17 -12.30 -4.18
CA THR A 57 -9.76 -12.34 -3.76
C THR A 57 -9.49 -11.30 -2.68
N ALA A 58 -9.93 -10.05 -2.90
CA ALA A 58 -9.77 -8.96 -1.95
C ALA A 58 -10.45 -9.27 -0.60
N ASN A 59 -11.68 -9.78 -0.63
CA ASN A 59 -12.42 -10.17 0.57
C ASN A 59 -11.76 -11.33 1.31
N TYR A 60 -11.36 -12.39 0.61
CA TYR A 60 -10.67 -13.52 1.20
C TYR A 60 -9.37 -13.10 1.88
N THR A 61 -8.48 -12.41 1.14
CA THR A 61 -7.19 -11.95 1.67
C THR A 61 -7.34 -11.04 2.89
N LEU A 62 -8.36 -10.19 2.93
CA LEU A 62 -8.54 -9.23 4.03
C LEU A 62 -9.33 -9.79 5.21
N SER A 63 -10.23 -10.75 5.01
CA SER A 63 -10.84 -11.51 6.11
C SER A 63 -9.79 -12.27 6.93
N ALA A 64 -8.73 -12.77 6.28
CA ALA A 64 -7.64 -13.49 6.95
C ALA A 64 -6.79 -12.61 7.88
N VAL A 65 -6.97 -11.28 7.85
CA VAL A 65 -6.23 -10.31 8.69
C VAL A 65 -7.14 -9.34 9.45
N SER A 66 -8.48 -9.44 9.31
CA SER A 66 -9.42 -8.46 9.86
C SER A 66 -9.57 -8.50 11.38
N ASP A 67 -9.25 -9.65 12.01
CA ASP A 67 -9.19 -9.78 13.47
C ASP A 67 -7.93 -9.13 14.07
N ASP A 68 -6.91 -8.92 13.22
CA ASP A 68 -5.61 -8.37 13.61
C ASP A 68 -5.38 -6.93 13.19
N TYR A 69 -5.97 -6.48 12.10
CA TYR A 69 -5.72 -5.16 11.55
C TYR A 69 -7.02 -4.49 11.11
N PRO A 70 -7.15 -3.16 11.28
CA PRO A 70 -8.28 -2.43 10.72
C PRO A 70 -8.36 -2.64 9.22
N VAL A 71 -9.49 -3.17 8.76
CA VAL A 71 -9.86 -3.27 7.35
C VAL A 71 -11.05 -2.35 7.10
N ARG A 72 -11.00 -1.56 6.02
CA ARG A 72 -12.15 -0.75 5.58
C ARG A 72 -12.36 -0.88 4.08
N VAL A 73 -13.60 -1.17 3.70
CA VAL A 73 -14.09 -0.94 2.34
C VAL A 73 -14.26 0.57 2.16
N LEU A 74 -13.52 1.14 1.22
CA LEU A 74 -13.53 2.57 0.89
C LEU A 74 -14.53 2.87 -0.23
N VAL A 75 -14.73 1.91 -1.14
CA VAL A 75 -15.73 1.97 -2.21
C VAL A 75 -16.29 0.57 -2.40
N ASP A 76 -17.62 0.42 -2.39
CA ASP A 76 -18.30 -0.72 -3.00
C ASP A 76 -19.36 -0.22 -3.98
N ALA A 77 -19.05 -0.33 -5.27
CA ALA A 77 -19.90 0.10 -6.36
C ALA A 77 -19.85 -0.92 -7.51
N PRO A 78 -20.85 -0.95 -8.42
CA PRO A 78 -20.89 -1.91 -9.52
C PRO A 78 -19.67 -1.89 -10.47
N LEU A 79 -18.93 -0.78 -10.50
CA LEU A 79 -17.77 -0.60 -11.39
C LEU A 79 -16.42 -0.57 -10.67
N ALA A 80 -16.43 -0.38 -9.35
CA ALA A 80 -15.22 -0.18 -8.56
C ALA A 80 -15.39 -0.75 -7.14
N TYR A 81 -14.39 -1.49 -6.68
CA TYR A 81 -14.32 -1.97 -5.30
C TYR A 81 -12.94 -1.65 -4.75
N LEU A 82 -12.88 -0.83 -3.71
CA LEU A 82 -11.64 -0.42 -3.06
C LEU A 82 -11.70 -0.80 -1.59
N VAL A 83 -10.68 -1.50 -1.12
CA VAL A 83 -10.58 -1.94 0.27
C VAL A 83 -9.14 -1.80 0.76
N LYS A 84 -8.98 -1.30 1.98
CA LYS A 84 -7.69 -0.92 2.57
C LYS A 84 -7.52 -1.56 3.95
N VAL A 85 -6.30 -2.03 4.22
CA VAL A 85 -5.84 -2.50 5.53
C VAL A 85 -4.64 -1.68 5.98
N TRP A 86 -4.54 -1.46 7.28
CA TRP A 86 -3.41 -0.79 7.94
C TRP A 86 -2.67 -1.81 8.80
N THR A 87 -1.43 -2.17 8.42
CA THR A 87 -0.54 -3.05 9.18
C THR A 87 0.37 -2.24 10.10
N ASN A 88 1.28 -2.89 10.83
CA ASN A 88 2.26 -2.24 11.70
C ASN A 88 3.20 -1.28 10.96
N ASP A 89 3.59 -1.63 9.73
CA ASP A 89 4.68 -1.03 8.96
C ASP A 89 4.22 -0.21 7.74
N GLY A 90 2.94 -0.34 7.37
CA GLY A 90 2.37 0.38 6.26
C GLY A 90 0.90 0.07 6.01
N ILE A 91 0.48 0.30 4.77
CA ILE A 91 -0.86 -0.03 4.29
C ILE A 91 -0.79 -0.94 3.08
N VAL A 92 -1.84 -1.72 2.91
CA VAL A 92 -2.15 -2.40 1.65
C VAL A 92 -3.55 -1.98 1.22
N MET A 93 -3.69 -1.59 -0.04
CA MET A 93 -4.97 -1.26 -0.66
C MET A 93 -5.15 -2.13 -1.90
N VAL A 94 -6.31 -2.75 -2.01
CA VAL A 94 -6.73 -3.51 -3.19
C VAL A 94 -7.82 -2.71 -3.90
N THR A 95 -7.59 -2.44 -5.19
CA THR A 95 -8.52 -1.77 -6.09
C THR A 95 -8.93 -2.74 -7.19
N CYS A 96 -10.22 -2.99 -7.32
CA CYS A 96 -10.83 -3.73 -8.41
C CYS A 96 -11.54 -2.75 -9.34
N SER A 97 -11.23 -2.81 -10.64
CA SER A 97 -11.91 -2.05 -11.69
C SER A 97 -12.58 -3.02 -12.67
N GLU A 98 -13.91 -2.93 -12.76
CA GLU A 98 -14.71 -3.65 -13.76
C GLU A 98 -14.45 -3.17 -15.19
N PRO A 99 -14.41 -1.86 -15.52
CA PRO A 99 -14.15 -1.43 -16.90
C PRO A 99 -12.74 -1.78 -17.37
N ASP A 100 -11.74 -1.80 -16.50
CA ASP A 100 -10.36 -2.18 -16.85
C ASP A 100 -10.10 -3.68 -16.80
N LYS A 101 -10.99 -4.47 -16.17
CA LYS A 101 -10.79 -5.88 -15.80
C LYS A 101 -9.46 -6.10 -15.07
N LYS A 102 -9.20 -5.28 -14.05
CA LYS A 102 -7.93 -5.26 -13.31
C LYS A 102 -8.12 -5.28 -11.80
N MET A 103 -7.21 -6.00 -11.16
CA MET A 103 -6.83 -5.83 -9.76
C MET A 103 -5.57 -4.96 -9.71
N VAL A 104 -5.53 -4.01 -8.78
CA VAL A 104 -4.32 -3.25 -8.44
C VAL A 104 -4.10 -3.39 -6.94
N ILE A 105 -2.91 -3.85 -6.55
CA ILE A 105 -2.46 -3.91 -5.17
C ILE A 105 -1.45 -2.78 -4.97
N THR A 106 -1.82 -1.79 -4.16
CA THR A 106 -0.97 -0.66 -3.78
C THR A 106 -0.49 -0.85 -2.35
N GLN A 107 0.81 -0.65 -2.11
CA GLN A 107 1.43 -0.74 -0.80
C GLN A 107 2.23 0.54 -0.52
N ALA A 108 2.21 1.03 0.71
CA ALA A 108 3.04 2.15 1.15
C ALA A 108 3.46 1.94 2.61
N LYS A 109 4.76 2.08 2.92
CA LYS A 109 5.25 2.07 4.30
C LYS A 109 4.90 3.37 5.02
N TYR A 110 4.95 3.43 6.34
CA TYR A 110 4.78 4.70 7.06
C TYR A 110 6.04 5.57 7.08
N LYS A 111 5.83 6.89 7.22
CA LYS A 111 6.86 7.90 7.51
C LYS A 111 6.90 8.20 9.02
#